data_AF-A0A174UVT8-F1
#
_entry.id   AF-A0A174UVT8-F1
#
_cell.length_a   1.000
_cell.length_b   1.000
_cell.length_c   1.000
_cell.angle_alpha   90.00
_cell.angle_beta   90.00
_cell.angle_gamma   90.00
#
_symmetry.space_group_name_H-M   'P 1'
#
loop_
_entity.id
_entity.type
_entity.pdbx_description
1 polymer ?
#
loop_
_entity_poly.entity_id
_entity_poly.type
_entity_poly.pdbx_seq_one_letter_code
_entity_poly.pdbx_strand_id
1 'polypeptide(L)'
;MKKLLITLTMLFAVVNIMAQEHLSFKGIPIEGSMTTFCQKLKAKGFTQMGRDNNVTMFTGDFTGRQATVGVGATDDGKSVHSVVVIFDESSEWNTLVNTYDYYKGLYIRKYGEPSACREHNPSRQDSNISLMYELGQGTVTYASAWNVTGGTIELSIEKAGYSDGVVIIRYRDAQNVENKIQKDLEDI
;
A
#
# COMPACT_ATOMS: atom_id res chain seq x y z
N MET A 1 44.55 1.32 -7.99
CA MET A 1 43.57 0.51 -8.77
C MET A 1 42.45 -0.06 -7.90
N LYS A 2 42.71 -0.79 -6.80
CA LYS A 2 41.64 -1.34 -5.94
C LYS A 2 40.70 -0.26 -5.34
N LYS A 3 41.23 0.87 -4.85
CA LYS A 3 40.41 2.00 -4.37
C LYS A 3 39.51 2.58 -5.46
N LEU A 4 40.06 2.83 -6.66
CA LEU A 4 39.30 3.28 -7.83
C LEU A 4 38.22 2.27 -8.25
N LEU A 5 38.51 0.97 -8.18
CA LEU A 5 37.56 -0.08 -8.49
C LEU A 5 36.39 -0.10 -7.49
N ILE A 6 36.68 0.04 -6.20
CA ILE A 6 35.68 0.08 -5.11
C ILE A 6 34.81 1.35 -5.22
N THR A 7 35.42 2.51 -5.50
CA THR A 7 34.67 3.76 -5.71
C THR A 7 33.78 3.65 -6.94
N LEU A 8 34.26 3.00 -8.01
CA LEU A 8 33.49 2.78 -9.23
C LEU A 8 32.31 1.81 -9.00
N THR A 9 32.50 0.70 -8.30
CA THR A 9 31.39 -0.22 -7.96
C THR A 9 30.36 0.40 -7.00
N MET A 10 30.78 1.23 -6.03
CA MET A 10 29.83 2.01 -5.22
C MET A 10 29.03 3.00 -6.08
N LEU A 11 29.68 3.70 -7.01
CA LEU A 11 29.01 4.63 -7.92
C LEU A 11 27.95 3.91 -8.78
N PHE A 12 28.27 2.73 -9.30
CA PHE A 12 27.31 1.91 -10.05
C PHE A 12 26.16 1.39 -9.18
N ALA A 13 26.40 1.00 -7.92
CA ALA A 13 25.33 0.58 -7.02
C ALA A 13 24.33 1.72 -6.74
N VAL A 14 24.82 2.96 -6.55
CA VAL A 14 23.98 4.14 -6.34
C VAL A 14 23.16 4.50 -7.60
N VAL A 15 23.76 4.42 -8.79
CA VAL A 15 23.06 4.71 -10.06
C VAL A 15 21.94 3.71 -10.35
N ASN A 16 22.12 2.43 -10.00
CA ASN A 16 21.08 1.41 -10.19
C ASN A 16 19.86 1.64 -9.28
N ILE A 17 20.04 2.17 -8.06
CA ILE A 17 18.94 2.52 -7.16
C ILE A 17 18.13 3.70 -7.72
N MET A 18 18.80 4.69 -8.32
CA MET A 18 18.16 5.88 -8.90
C MET A 18 17.43 5.63 -10.23
N ALA A 19 17.76 4.53 -10.92
CA ALA A 19 17.16 4.13 -12.20
C ALA A 19 16.08 3.04 -12.06
N GLN A 20 15.69 2.69 -10.82
CA GLN A 20 14.66 1.69 -10.58
C GLN A 20 13.30 2.21 -11.06
N GLU A 21 12.58 1.38 -11.80
CA GLU A 21 11.23 1.70 -12.27
C GLU A 21 10.29 1.93 -11.07
N HIS A 22 9.51 3.00 -11.08
CA HIS A 22 8.53 3.31 -10.03
C HIS A 22 7.40 2.28 -9.95
N LEU A 23 6.94 1.98 -8.73
CA LEU A 23 5.76 1.15 -8.53
C LEU A 23 4.54 1.84 -9.16
N SER A 24 3.69 1.08 -9.84
CA SER A 24 2.53 1.62 -10.54
C SER A 24 1.19 1.20 -9.93
N PHE A 25 0.26 2.14 -9.83
CA PHE A 25 -1.15 1.89 -9.48
C PHE A 25 -2.05 2.07 -10.71
N LYS A 26 -2.76 1.01 -11.12
CA LYS A 26 -3.57 0.97 -12.37
C LYS A 26 -2.83 1.48 -13.61
N GLY A 27 -1.53 1.17 -13.69
CA GLY A 27 -0.65 1.58 -14.79
C GLY A 27 -0.20 3.04 -14.73
N ILE A 28 -0.41 3.72 -13.60
CA ILE A 28 0.11 5.06 -13.33
C ILE A 28 1.30 4.90 -12.38
N PRO A 29 2.53 5.28 -12.78
CA PRO A 29 3.67 5.31 -11.88
C PRO A 29 3.40 6.21 -10.67
N ILE A 30 3.69 5.73 -9.46
CA ILE A 30 3.52 6.43 -8.18
C ILE A 30 4.67 7.42 -8.04
N GLU A 31 4.60 8.48 -8.82
CA GLU A 31 5.61 9.53 -8.92
C GLU A 31 4.99 10.90 -9.20
N GLY A 32 5.82 11.94 -9.11
CA GLY A 32 5.45 13.31 -9.45
C GLY A 32 4.50 13.96 -8.44
N SER A 33 3.95 15.11 -8.81
CA SER A 33 3.15 15.92 -7.89
C SER A 33 1.79 15.32 -7.60
N MET A 34 1.24 15.64 -6.42
CA MET A 34 -0.13 15.30 -6.04
C MET A 34 -1.13 15.71 -7.13
N THR A 35 -0.99 16.92 -7.67
CA THR A 35 -1.89 17.45 -8.71
C THR A 35 -1.86 16.59 -9.98
N THR A 36 -0.65 16.28 -10.47
CA THR A 36 -0.47 15.49 -11.69
C THR A 36 -0.99 14.07 -11.52
N PHE A 37 -0.64 13.42 -10.41
CA PHE A 37 -1.08 12.05 -10.15
C PHE A 37 -2.60 11.97 -9.98
N CYS A 38 -3.21 12.91 -9.25
CA CYS A 38 -4.66 13.02 -9.09
C CYS A 38 -5.38 13.19 -10.44
N GLN A 39 -4.83 13.99 -11.36
CA GLN A 39 -5.40 14.14 -12.71
C GLN A 39 -5.37 12.82 -13.49
N LYS A 40 -4.26 12.07 -13.41
CA LYS A 40 -4.16 10.74 -14.04
C LYS A 40 -5.17 9.74 -13.45
N LEU A 41 -5.40 9.79 -12.13
CA LEU A 41 -6.43 8.97 -11.47
C LEU A 41 -7.85 9.33 -11.91
N LYS A 42 -8.18 10.62 -12.02
CA LYS A 42 -9.48 11.07 -12.56
C LYS A 42 -9.71 10.55 -13.98
N ALA A 43 -8.67 10.56 -14.82
CA ALA A 43 -8.73 9.98 -16.17
C ALA A 43 -8.95 8.46 -16.17
N LYS A 44 -8.66 7.76 -15.07
CA LYS A 44 -9.00 6.34 -14.85
C LYS A 44 -10.40 6.12 -14.26
N GLY A 45 -11.21 7.17 -14.11
CA GLY A 45 -12.60 7.09 -13.64
C GLY A 45 -12.78 7.26 -12.12
N PHE A 46 -11.75 7.68 -11.38
CA PHE A 46 -11.87 7.95 -9.95
C PHE A 46 -12.40 9.36 -9.69
N THR A 47 -13.30 9.50 -8.73
CA THR A 47 -13.87 10.78 -8.30
C THR A 47 -13.22 11.23 -7.01
N GLN A 48 -12.66 12.44 -6.99
CA GLN A 48 -12.04 13.01 -5.80
C GLN A 48 -13.11 13.41 -4.79
N MET A 49 -12.98 12.94 -3.54
CA MET A 49 -13.89 13.26 -2.45
C MET A 49 -13.42 14.46 -1.62
N GLY A 50 -12.11 14.57 -1.41
CA GLY A 50 -11.54 15.61 -0.57
C GLY A 50 -10.03 15.50 -0.46
N ARG A 51 -9.43 16.44 0.25
CA ARG A 51 -8.01 16.45 0.57
C ARG A 51 -7.84 16.81 2.04
N ASP A 52 -7.00 16.06 2.73
CA ASP A 52 -6.57 16.34 4.09
C ASP A 52 -5.03 16.32 4.12
N ASN A 53 -4.44 17.46 4.41
CA ASN A 53 -2.98 17.67 4.40
C ASN A 53 -2.31 17.15 3.11
N ASN A 54 -1.45 16.14 3.28
CA ASN A 54 -0.66 15.49 2.24
C ASN A 54 -1.36 14.24 1.65
N VAL A 55 -2.64 14.01 1.97
CA VAL A 55 -3.46 12.91 1.45
C VAL A 55 -4.65 13.44 0.65
N THR A 56 -4.86 12.91 -0.56
CA THR A 56 -6.08 13.16 -1.35
C THR A 56 -6.90 11.88 -1.46
N MET A 57 -8.19 11.96 -1.12
CA MET A 57 -9.10 10.82 -1.11
C MET A 57 -9.96 10.80 -2.38
N PHE A 58 -10.17 9.60 -2.90
CA PHE A 58 -10.97 9.29 -4.07
C PHE A 58 -11.94 8.16 -3.77
N THR A 59 -12.99 8.06 -4.57
CA THR A 59 -13.85 6.88 -4.66
C THR A 59 -13.95 6.43 -6.10
N GLY A 60 -14.04 5.12 -6.34
CA GLY A 60 -14.19 4.58 -7.69
C GLY A 60 -14.09 3.06 -7.75
N ASP A 61 -14.13 2.53 -8.97
CA ASP A 61 -14.00 1.10 -9.23
C ASP A 61 -12.55 0.62 -9.13
N PHE A 62 -12.34 -0.36 -8.25
CA PHE A 62 -11.14 -1.16 -8.18
C PHE A 62 -11.50 -2.64 -8.35
N THR A 63 -11.24 -3.16 -9.55
CA THR A 63 -11.45 -4.56 -9.95
C THR A 63 -12.92 -5.01 -9.88
N GLY A 64 -13.85 -4.15 -10.31
CA GLY A 64 -15.28 -4.47 -10.28
C GLY A 64 -15.94 -4.25 -8.91
N ARG A 65 -15.23 -3.62 -7.97
CA ARG A 65 -15.71 -3.32 -6.62
C ARG A 65 -15.50 -1.84 -6.31
N GLN A 66 -16.49 -1.22 -5.67
CA GLN A 66 -16.34 0.14 -5.16
C GLN A 66 -15.25 0.14 -4.08
N ALA A 67 -14.38 1.15 -4.11
CA ALA A 67 -13.35 1.34 -3.10
C ALA A 67 -13.06 2.82 -2.87
N THR A 68 -12.58 3.14 -1.67
CA THR A 68 -11.94 4.41 -1.38
C THR A 68 -10.45 4.29 -1.70
N VAL A 69 -9.88 5.31 -2.34
CA VAL A 69 -8.45 5.36 -2.68
C VAL A 69 -7.82 6.61 -2.07
N GLY A 70 -6.87 6.44 -1.18
CA GLY A 70 -6.04 7.51 -0.62
C GLY A 70 -4.71 7.62 -1.37
N VAL A 71 -4.35 8.83 -1.78
CA VAL A 71 -3.05 9.13 -2.40
C VAL A 71 -2.23 9.95 -1.41
N GLY A 72 -1.08 9.43 -0.98
CA GLY A 72 -0.16 10.10 -0.07
C GLY A 72 1.03 10.72 -0.80
N ALA A 73 1.34 11.98 -0.48
CA ALA A 73 2.52 12.68 -0.98
C ALA A 73 3.41 13.20 0.17
N THR A 74 4.58 13.73 -0.19
CA THR A 74 5.40 14.56 0.70
C THR A 74 4.63 15.82 1.12
N ASP A 75 5.06 16.47 2.21
CA ASP A 75 4.34 17.61 2.78
C ASP A 75 4.28 18.83 1.83
N ASP A 76 5.30 18.97 0.98
CA ASP A 76 5.31 19.97 -0.11
C ASP A 76 4.42 19.58 -1.31
N GLY A 77 3.80 18.39 -1.28
CA GLY A 77 2.94 17.85 -2.32
C GLY A 77 3.64 17.51 -3.63
N LYS A 78 4.98 17.55 -3.69
CA LYS A 78 5.75 17.40 -4.93
C LYS A 78 6.02 15.95 -5.31
N SER A 79 5.99 15.03 -4.35
CA SER A 79 6.29 13.62 -4.58
C SER A 79 5.23 12.73 -3.96
N VAL A 80 4.39 12.13 -4.81
CA VAL A 80 3.53 11.02 -4.40
C VAL A 80 4.39 9.80 -4.10
N HIS A 81 4.18 9.18 -2.96
CA HIS A 81 4.99 8.03 -2.50
C HIS A 81 4.13 6.80 -2.19
N SER A 82 2.82 6.97 -2.04
CA SER A 82 1.93 5.87 -1.69
C SER A 82 0.51 6.02 -2.23
N VAL A 83 -0.12 4.86 -2.46
CA VAL A 83 -1.54 4.75 -2.75
C VAL A 83 -2.13 3.66 -1.85
N VAL A 84 -3.26 3.95 -1.22
CA VAL A 84 -3.97 3.02 -0.35
C VAL A 84 -5.35 2.78 -0.93
N VAL A 85 -5.74 1.52 -1.10
CA VAL A 85 -7.10 1.10 -1.45
C VAL A 85 -7.76 0.58 -0.19
N ILE A 86 -8.94 1.11 0.13
CA ILE A 86 -9.73 0.79 1.31
C ILE A 86 -11.09 0.29 0.81
N PHE A 87 -11.42 -0.96 1.12
CA PHE A 87 -12.72 -1.53 0.77
C PHE A 87 -13.78 -1.18 1.82
N ASP A 88 -15.02 -1.55 1.54
CA ASP A 88 -16.11 -1.36 2.50
C ASP A 88 -15.82 -2.10 3.81
N GLU A 89 -16.15 -1.43 4.92
CA GLU A 89 -16.05 -2.00 6.26
C GLU A 89 -17.03 -3.16 6.43
N SER A 90 -16.67 -4.11 7.29
CA SER A 90 -17.55 -5.24 7.61
C SER A 90 -17.43 -5.66 9.06
N SER A 91 -18.57 -5.95 9.67
CA SER A 91 -18.70 -6.60 10.97
C SER A 91 -18.64 -8.13 10.89
N GLU A 92 -18.41 -8.70 9.70
CA GLU A 92 -18.37 -10.14 9.45
C GLU A 92 -16.96 -10.61 9.05
N TRP A 93 -16.32 -11.39 9.92
CA TRP A 93 -14.97 -11.91 9.72
C TRP A 93 -14.80 -12.64 8.40
N ASN A 94 -15.77 -13.49 8.04
CA ASN A 94 -15.71 -14.24 6.77
C ASN A 94 -15.78 -13.33 5.55
N THR A 95 -16.50 -12.21 5.62
CA THR A 95 -16.54 -11.22 4.52
C THR A 95 -15.18 -10.56 4.32
N LEU A 96 -14.49 -10.25 5.42
CA LEU A 96 -13.13 -9.69 5.40
C LEU A 96 -12.13 -10.70 4.82
N VAL A 97 -12.14 -11.94 5.32
CA VAL A 97 -11.25 -13.02 4.83
C VAL A 97 -11.52 -13.32 3.36
N ASN A 98 -12.77 -13.46 2.93
CA ASN A 98 -13.10 -13.71 1.52
C ASN A 98 -12.62 -12.58 0.59
N THR A 99 -12.74 -11.33 1.04
CA THR A 99 -12.25 -10.18 0.28
C THR A 99 -10.72 -10.18 0.21
N TYR A 100 -10.06 -10.42 1.35
CA TYR A 100 -8.61 -10.57 1.41
C TYR A 100 -8.12 -11.72 0.49
N ASP A 101 -8.70 -12.91 0.58
CA ASP A 101 -8.27 -14.09 -0.17
C ASP A 101 -8.44 -13.89 -1.69
N TYR A 102 -9.51 -13.20 -2.10
CA TYR A 102 -9.71 -12.79 -3.48
C TYR A 102 -8.54 -11.94 -3.98
N TYR A 103 -8.19 -10.86 -3.25
CA TYR A 103 -7.10 -9.97 -3.66
C TYR A 103 -5.73 -10.66 -3.55
N LYS A 104 -5.48 -11.44 -2.49
CA LYS A 104 -4.26 -12.25 -2.36
C LYS A 104 -4.10 -13.16 -3.59
N GLY A 105 -5.17 -13.82 -4.03
CA GLY A 105 -5.17 -14.63 -5.24
C GLY A 105 -4.85 -13.85 -6.52
N LEU A 106 -5.27 -12.59 -6.64
CA LEU A 106 -4.91 -11.72 -7.76
C LEU A 106 -3.43 -11.31 -7.71
N TYR A 107 -2.92 -10.93 -6.54
CA TYR A 107 -1.51 -10.54 -6.37
C TYR A 107 -0.57 -11.72 -6.59
N ILE A 108 -0.93 -12.93 -6.13
CA ILE A 108 -0.16 -14.15 -6.41
C ILE A 108 -0.05 -14.41 -7.91
N ARG A 109 -1.16 -14.31 -8.65
CA ARG A 109 -1.15 -14.50 -10.11
C ARG A 109 -0.31 -13.44 -10.85
N LYS A 110 -0.25 -12.22 -10.32
CA LYS A 110 0.43 -11.09 -10.96
C LYS A 110 1.92 -10.99 -10.61
N TYR A 111 2.28 -11.25 -9.35
CA TYR A 111 3.63 -10.99 -8.81
C TYR A 111 4.30 -12.22 -8.18
N GLY A 112 3.63 -13.37 -8.15
CA GLY A 112 4.11 -14.58 -7.48
C GLY A 112 3.78 -14.60 -5.98
N GLU A 113 4.33 -15.58 -5.27
CA GLU A 113 4.11 -15.75 -3.84
C GLU A 113 4.55 -14.53 -3.02
N PRO A 114 3.84 -14.20 -1.92
CA PRO A 114 4.21 -13.08 -1.06
C PRO A 114 5.59 -13.30 -0.42
N SER A 115 6.37 -12.23 -0.29
CA SER A 115 7.66 -12.24 0.41
C SER A 115 7.52 -12.36 1.93
N ALA A 116 6.35 -11.99 2.47
CA ALA A 116 5.99 -12.22 3.86
C ALA A 116 4.47 -12.44 3.97
N CYS A 117 4.06 -13.39 4.80
CA CYS A 117 2.64 -13.72 5.00
C CYS A 117 2.43 -14.16 6.45
N ARG A 118 1.45 -13.55 7.12
CA ARG A 118 0.99 -13.97 8.45
C ARG A 118 -0.51 -13.80 8.54
N GLU A 119 -1.20 -14.92 8.71
CA GLU A 119 -2.66 -15.03 8.68
C GLU A 119 -3.12 -15.73 9.95
N HIS A 120 -3.25 -14.95 11.02
CA HIS A 120 -3.49 -15.47 12.35
C HIS A 120 -4.51 -14.60 13.09
N ASN A 121 -5.61 -15.25 13.47
CA ASN A 121 -6.54 -14.77 14.47
C ASN A 121 -6.36 -15.66 15.72
N PRO A 122 -6.02 -15.09 16.90
CA PRO A 122 -5.74 -15.88 18.11
C PRO A 122 -7.00 -16.41 18.81
N SER A 123 -8.20 -16.14 18.27
CA SER A 123 -9.45 -16.59 18.86
C SER A 123 -9.48 -18.10 19.05
N ARG A 124 -10.01 -18.55 20.19
CA ARG A 124 -10.20 -19.98 20.50
C ARG A 124 -11.55 -20.52 20.01
N GLN A 125 -12.37 -19.66 19.42
CA GLN A 125 -13.71 -19.98 18.94
C GLN A 125 -13.89 -19.42 17.54
N ASP A 126 -14.50 -20.22 16.66
CA ASP A 126 -14.71 -19.83 15.26
C ASP A 126 -15.98 -18.99 15.05
N SER A 127 -16.59 -18.50 16.13
CA SER A 127 -17.78 -17.64 16.02
C SER A 127 -17.39 -16.25 15.50
N ASN A 128 -18.25 -15.63 14.67
CA ASN A 128 -17.99 -14.28 14.16
C ASN A 128 -17.69 -13.28 15.30
N ILE A 129 -18.47 -13.35 16.38
CA ILE A 129 -18.28 -12.49 17.56
C ILE A 129 -16.87 -12.65 18.14
N SER A 130 -16.40 -13.89 18.34
CA SER A 130 -15.09 -14.15 18.93
C SER A 130 -13.93 -13.75 18.01
N LEU A 131 -14.09 -13.91 16.70
CA LEU A 131 -13.06 -13.55 15.71
C LEU A 131 -12.96 -12.03 15.54
N MET A 132 -14.11 -11.35 15.47
CA MET A 132 -14.17 -9.88 15.38
C MET A 132 -13.77 -9.21 16.68
N TYR A 133 -14.00 -9.85 17.84
CA TYR A 133 -13.49 -9.37 19.12
C TYR A 133 -11.96 -9.25 19.10
N GLU A 134 -11.25 -10.29 18.66
CA GLU A 134 -9.77 -10.25 18.55
C GLU A 134 -9.31 -9.16 17.57
N LEU A 135 -9.99 -9.00 16.43
CA LEU A 135 -9.70 -7.91 15.49
C LEU A 135 -9.89 -6.54 16.18
N GLY A 136 -10.98 -6.39 16.93
CA GLY A 136 -11.29 -5.20 17.70
C GLY A 136 -10.27 -4.90 18.80
N GLN A 137 -9.65 -5.92 19.40
CA GLN A 137 -8.56 -5.79 20.37
C GLN A 137 -7.18 -5.53 19.73
N GLY A 138 -7.06 -5.65 18.40
CA GLY A 138 -5.80 -5.50 17.69
C GLY A 138 -4.83 -6.68 17.88
N THR A 139 -5.33 -7.85 18.28
CA THR A 139 -4.53 -9.06 18.49
C THR A 139 -4.40 -9.92 17.22
N VAL A 140 -5.21 -9.62 16.20
CA VAL A 140 -5.16 -10.27 14.89
C VAL A 140 -3.97 -9.75 14.08
N THR A 141 -3.24 -10.66 13.43
CA THR A 141 -2.30 -10.32 12.36
C THR A 141 -2.71 -11.07 11.11
N TYR A 142 -3.29 -10.36 10.14
CA TYR A 142 -3.78 -10.95 8.89
C TYR A 142 -3.30 -10.11 7.71
N ALA A 143 -2.12 -10.43 7.19
CA ALA A 143 -1.45 -9.65 6.16
C ALA A 143 -0.54 -10.49 5.25
N SER A 144 -0.44 -10.07 3.99
CA SER A 144 0.53 -10.53 3.00
C SER A 144 1.24 -9.33 2.38
N ALA A 145 2.54 -9.46 2.11
CA ALA A 145 3.33 -8.42 1.47
C ALA A 145 4.17 -8.97 0.32
N TRP A 146 4.31 -8.17 -0.73
CA TRP A 146 5.13 -8.45 -1.91
C TRP A 146 6.17 -7.35 -2.08
N ASN A 147 7.43 -7.77 -2.19
CA ASN A 147 8.49 -6.95 -2.76
C ASN A 147 8.43 -7.09 -4.28
N VAL A 148 8.08 -5.99 -4.95
CA VAL A 148 7.94 -5.95 -6.41
C VAL A 148 8.90 -4.91 -6.98
N THR A 149 9.08 -4.91 -8.30
CA THR A 149 9.83 -3.83 -8.95
C THR A 149 9.22 -2.48 -8.59
N GLY A 150 10.06 -1.58 -8.05
CA GLY A 150 9.68 -0.22 -7.70
C GLY A 150 9.10 -0.03 -6.31
N GLY A 151 8.81 -1.09 -5.54
CA GLY A 151 8.21 -0.87 -4.24
C GLY A 151 7.67 -2.11 -3.53
N THR A 152 6.80 -1.83 -2.56
CA THR A 152 6.11 -2.87 -1.78
C THR A 152 4.61 -2.75 -1.96
N ILE A 153 3.95 -3.91 -2.00
CA ILE A 153 2.50 -4.01 -1.92
C ILE A 153 2.17 -4.79 -0.64
N GLU A 154 1.29 -4.26 0.19
CA GLU A 154 0.81 -4.91 1.40
C GLU A 154 -0.71 -5.04 1.30
N LEU A 155 -1.24 -6.21 1.64
CA LEU A 155 -2.66 -6.49 1.76
C LEU A 155 -2.91 -6.92 3.20
N SER A 156 -3.87 -6.31 3.89
CA SER A 156 -4.17 -6.61 5.30
C SER A 156 -5.67 -6.54 5.61
N ILE A 157 -6.07 -7.22 6.68
CA ILE A 157 -7.33 -6.98 7.39
C ILE A 157 -7.00 -6.16 8.64
N GLU A 158 -7.67 -5.02 8.80
CA GLU A 158 -7.43 -4.07 9.89
C GLU A 158 -8.71 -3.68 10.59
N LYS A 159 -8.58 -3.12 11.79
CA LYS A 159 -9.67 -2.53 12.54
C LYS A 159 -10.05 -1.18 11.90
N ALA A 160 -11.32 -1.01 11.55
CA ALA A 160 -11.86 0.24 10.98
C ALA A 160 -12.66 1.06 12.00
N GLY A 161 -13.30 0.37 12.95
CA GLY A 161 -14.15 0.99 13.97
C GLY A 161 -14.17 0.21 15.28
N TYR A 162 -15.25 0.36 16.06
CA TYR A 162 -15.39 -0.36 17.33
C TYR A 162 -15.55 -1.87 17.09
N SER A 163 -16.49 -2.25 16.22
CA SER A 163 -16.86 -3.62 15.87
C SER A 163 -16.47 -4.05 14.46
N ASP A 164 -15.96 -3.12 13.64
CA ASP A 164 -15.87 -3.33 12.20
C ASP A 164 -14.39 -3.44 11.78
N GLY A 165 -14.16 -4.31 10.81
CA GLY A 165 -12.90 -4.48 10.13
C GLY A 165 -12.94 -3.96 8.71
N VAL A 166 -11.78 -3.85 8.09
CA VAL A 166 -11.62 -3.41 6.70
C VAL A 166 -10.47 -4.13 6.04
N VAL A 167 -10.59 -4.40 4.75
CA VAL A 167 -9.48 -4.88 3.93
C VAL A 167 -8.79 -3.68 3.30
N ILE A 168 -7.47 -3.60 3.44
CA ILE A 168 -6.65 -2.51 2.93
C ILE A 168 -5.55 -3.07 2.03
N ILE A 169 -5.30 -2.38 0.92
CA ILE A 169 -4.13 -2.61 0.07
C ILE A 169 -3.28 -1.35 0.06
N ARG A 170 -2.01 -1.45 0.44
CA ARG A 170 -1.05 -0.35 0.39
C ARG A 170 -0.03 -0.59 -0.69
N TYR A 171 0.16 0.41 -1.53
CA TYR A 171 1.25 0.52 -2.50
C TYR A 171 2.22 1.56 -1.98
N ARG A 172 3.49 1.20 -1.82
CA ARG A 172 4.56 2.11 -1.38
C ARG A 172 5.69 2.07 -2.41
N ASP A 173 5.93 3.20 -3.06
CA ASP A 173 7.02 3.36 -4.00
C ASP A 173 8.35 3.47 -3.24
N ALA A 174 9.29 2.57 -3.52
CA ALA A 174 10.53 2.47 -2.75
C ALA A 174 11.37 3.73 -2.88
N GLN A 175 11.54 4.26 -4.10
CA GLN A 175 12.38 5.44 -4.34
C GLN A 175 11.79 6.67 -3.66
N ASN A 176 10.49 6.92 -3.81
CA ASN A 176 9.84 8.09 -3.25
C ASN A 176 9.69 8.00 -1.72
N VAL A 177 9.52 6.81 -1.17
CA VAL A 177 9.60 6.60 0.29
C VAL A 177 11.01 6.85 0.82
N GLU A 178 12.04 6.30 0.18
CA GLU A 178 13.43 6.50 0.61
C GLU A 178 13.84 7.97 0.53
N ASN A 179 13.46 8.67 -0.55
CA ASN A 179 13.69 10.11 -0.69
C ASN A 179 13.02 10.92 0.42
N LYS A 180 11.84 10.50 0.90
CA LYS A 180 11.19 11.13 2.05
C LYS A 180 11.98 10.85 3.33
N ILE A 181 12.36 9.60 3.57
CA ILE A 181 13.13 9.19 4.75
C ILE A 181 14.45 9.96 4.82
N GLN A 182 15.18 10.08 3.71
CA GLN A 182 16.44 10.81 3.69
C GLN A 182 16.30 12.28 4.07
N LYS A 183 15.19 12.94 3.67
CA LYS A 183 14.87 14.31 4.11
C LYS A 183 14.53 14.36 5.59
N ASP A 184 13.68 13.45 6.06
CA ASP A 184 13.31 13.39 7.48
C ASP A 184 14.56 13.13 8.37
N LEU A 185 15.55 12.39 7.87
CA LEU A 185 16.84 12.15 8.54
C LEU A 185 17.76 13.38 8.55
N GLU A 186 17.62 14.33 7.62
CA GLU A 186 18.37 15.60 7.66
C GLU A 186 17.88 16.54 8.78
N ASP A 187 16.64 16.35 9.24
CA ASP A 187 16.01 17.13 10.30
C ASP A 187 16.31 16.60 11.73
N ILE A 188 16.99 15.45 11.86
CA ILE A 188 17.37 14.82 13.15
C ILE A 188 18.87 14.99 13.41
#